data_AF-A0A955JYK3-F1
#
_entry.id   AF-A0A955JYK3-F1
#
_cell.length_a   1.000
_cell.length_b   1.000
_cell.length_c   1.000
_cell.angle_alpha   90.00
_cell.angle_beta   90.00
_cell.angle_gamma   90.00
#
_symmetry.space_group_name_H-M   'P 1'
#
loop_
_entity.id
_entity.type
_entity.pdbx_description
1 polymer ?
#
loop_
_entity_poly.entity_id
_entity_poly.type
_entity_poly.pdbx_seq_one_letter_code
_entity_poly.pdbx_strand_id
1 'polypeptide(L)' 'WTEEEFLSRTEGSAIRRTGYVGWLRNIAVALGNATTSLDVISALKARETHPSEIVREHVSWALAQHQ' A
#
# COMPACT_ATOMS: atom_id res chain seq x y z
N TRP A 1 -1.44 8.96 0.75
CA TRP A 1 -1.83 9.82 -0.37
C TRP A 1 -3.14 9.33 -0.95
N THR A 2 -3.98 10.22 -1.48
CA THR A 2 -5.06 9.92 -2.43
C THR A 2 -4.47 9.64 -3.82
N GLU A 3 -5.31 9.26 -4.78
CA GLU A 3 -4.88 9.07 -6.16
C GLU A 3 -4.41 10.39 -6.79
N GLU A 4 -5.13 11.47 -6.55
CA GLU A 4 -4.79 12.81 -7.06
C GLU A 4 -3.45 13.29 -6.50
N GLU A 5 -3.21 13.09 -5.20
CA GLU A 5 -1.93 13.40 -4.57
C GLU A 5 -0.79 12.57 -5.15
N PHE A 6 -1.01 11.27 -5.39
CA PHE A 6 -0.04 10.41 -6.04
C PHE A 6 0.29 10.91 -7.45
N LEU A 7 -0.72 11.22 -8.27
CA LEU A 7 -0.53 11.71 -9.64
C LEU A 7 0.23 13.03 -9.68
N SER A 8 -0.13 13.98 -8.81
CA SER A 8 0.55 15.27 -8.71
C SER A 8 2.00 15.12 -8.22
N ARG A 9 2.24 14.33 -7.16
CA ARG A 9 3.58 14.17 -6.58
C ARG A 9 4.53 13.32 -7.43
N THR A 10 3.99 12.52 -8.36
CA THR A 10 4.79 11.62 -9.21
C THR A 10 4.84 12.05 -10.67
N GLU A 11 4.40 13.28 -10.97
CA GLU A 11 4.50 13.85 -12.31
C GLU A 11 5.95 13.86 -12.82
N GLY A 12 6.14 13.45 -14.08
CA GLY A 12 7.46 13.29 -14.69
C GLY A 12 8.30 12.12 -14.16
N SER A 13 7.85 11.40 -13.13
CA SER A 13 8.59 10.27 -12.55
C SER A 13 8.18 8.93 -13.17
N ALA A 14 9.16 8.03 -13.30
CA ALA A 14 8.95 6.65 -13.76
C ALA A 14 7.97 5.85 -12.88
N ILE A 15 7.85 6.19 -11.58
CA ILE A 15 6.94 5.51 -10.65
C ILE A 15 5.47 5.64 -11.06
N ARG A 16 5.11 6.71 -11.79
CA ARG A 16 3.74 6.94 -12.26
C ARG A 16 3.24 5.83 -13.18
N ARG A 17 4.14 5.09 -13.86
CA ARG A 17 3.79 3.94 -14.71
C ARG A 17 3.14 2.78 -13.95
N THR A 18 3.41 2.65 -12.65
CA THR A 18 2.83 1.61 -11.81
C THR A 18 1.36 1.91 -11.46
N GLY A 19 0.92 3.17 -11.61
CA GLY A 19 -0.41 3.62 -11.22
C GLY A 19 -0.62 3.60 -9.70
N TYR A 20 -1.70 4.25 -9.25
CA TYR A 20 -1.96 4.41 -7.81
C TYR A 20 -2.24 3.06 -7.12
N VAL A 21 -3.04 2.19 -7.72
CA VAL A 21 -3.32 0.84 -7.20
C VAL A 21 -2.04 0.00 -7.08
N GLY A 22 -1.18 0.00 -8.10
CA GLY A 22 0.09 -0.73 -8.07
C GLY A 22 1.04 -0.17 -7.03
N TRP A 23 1.07 1.15 -6.87
CA TRP A 23 1.85 1.82 -5.82
C TRP A 23 1.39 1.42 -4.41
N LEU A 24 0.07 1.41 -4.14
CA LEU A 24 -0.47 0.94 -2.86
C LEU A 24 -0.14 -0.53 -2.59
N ARG A 25 -0.26 -1.38 -3.60
CA ARG A 25 0.13 -2.80 -3.50
C ARG A 25 1.61 -2.95 -3.15
N ASN A 26 2.50 -2.16 -3.76
CA ASN A 26 3.92 -2.18 -3.43
C ASN A 26 4.20 -1.68 -2.01
N ILE A 27 3.46 -0.67 -1.53
CA ILE A 27 3.55 -0.22 -0.13
C ILE A 27 3.11 -1.33 0.82
N ALA A 28 1.99 -2.01 0.56
CA ALA A 28 1.53 -3.10 1.40
C ALA A 28 2.61 -4.20 1.51
N VAL A 29 3.23 -4.57 0.38
CA VAL A 29 4.35 -5.53 0.36
C VAL A 29 5.54 -5.02 1.19
N ALA A 30 5.94 -3.76 1.01
CA ALA A 30 7.05 -3.18 1.76
C ALA A 30 6.78 -3.17 3.27
N LEU A 31 5.54 -2.88 3.68
CA LEU A 31 5.12 -2.90 5.08
C LEU A 31 5.11 -4.32 5.66
N GLY A 32 4.63 -5.32 4.91
CA GLY A 32 4.69 -6.72 5.34
C GLY A 32 6.11 -7.25 5.55
N ASN A 33 7.10 -6.68 4.84
CA ASN A 33 8.52 -7.00 5.03
C ASN A 33 9.20 -6.17 6.13
N ALA A 34 8.52 -5.17 6.70
CA ALA A 34 9.09 -4.29 7.71
C ALA A 34 9.05 -4.93 9.11
N THR A 35 9.81 -4.36 10.05
CA THR A 35 9.70 -4.74 11.46
C THR A 35 8.31 -4.42 11.99
N THR A 36 7.72 -5.37 12.71
CA THR A 36 6.41 -5.23 13.35
C THR A 36 6.40 -4.00 14.27
N SER A 37 5.45 -3.10 14.02
CA SER A 37 5.14 -1.96 14.88
C SER A 37 3.65 -1.62 14.80
N LEU A 38 3.15 -0.91 15.80
CA LEU A 38 1.75 -0.47 15.83
C LEU A 38 1.41 0.41 14.62
N ASP A 39 2.36 1.25 14.18
CA ASP A 39 2.15 2.12 13.02
C ASP A 39 2.03 1.34 11.72
N VAL A 40 2.86 0.31 11.53
CA VAL A 40 2.79 -0.59 10.36
C VAL A 40 1.44 -1.31 10.32
N ILE A 41 1.03 -1.92 11.44
CA ILE A 41 -0.25 -2.64 11.53
C ILE A 41 -1.43 -1.69 11.31
N SER A 42 -1.38 -0.48 11.88
CA SER A 42 -2.44 0.52 11.72
C SER A 42 -2.55 1.01 10.28
N ALA A 43 -1.42 1.25 9.61
CA ALA A 43 -1.40 1.66 8.22
C ALA A 43 -1.97 0.58 7.28
N LEU A 44 -1.66 -0.70 7.54
CA LEU A 44 -2.21 -1.83 6.80
C LEU A 44 -3.73 -1.97 7.04
N LYS A 45 -4.18 -1.97 8.30
CA LYS A 45 -5.61 -2.06 8.66
C LYS A 45 -6.44 -0.94 8.05
N ALA A 46 -5.91 0.28 7.96
CA ALA A 46 -6.59 1.41 7.32
C ALA A 46 -6.91 1.17 5.83
N ARG A 47 -6.33 0.14 5.20
CA ARG A 47 -6.55 -0.22 3.79
C ARG A 47 -7.16 -1.61 3.59
N GLU A 48 -7.58 -2.29 4.65
CA GLU A 48 -8.16 -3.64 4.59
C GLU A 48 -9.43 -3.71 3.72
N THR A 49 -10.23 -2.63 3.71
CA THR A 49 -11.49 -2.54 2.94
C THR A 49 -11.36 -1.75 1.65
N HIS A 50 -10.14 -1.57 1.11
CA HIS A 50 -9.92 -0.81 -0.12
C HIS A 50 -10.72 -1.41 -1.31
N PRO A 51 -11.29 -0.62 -2.24
CA PRO A 51 -12.14 -1.14 -3.33
C PRO A 51 -11.42 -2.09 -4.29
N SER A 52 -10.12 -1.89 -4.52
CA SER A 52 -9.30 -2.79 -5.34
C SER A 52 -8.99 -4.11 -4.61
N GLU A 53 -9.39 -5.23 -5.21
CA GLU A 53 -9.11 -6.58 -4.70
C GLU A 53 -7.61 -6.86 -4.54
N ILE A 54 -6.79 -6.46 -5.52
CA ILE A 54 -5.33 -6.61 -5.47
C ILE A 54 -4.75 -5.94 -4.22
N VAL A 55 -5.23 -4.74 -3.86
CA VAL A 55 -4.77 -4.04 -2.65
C VAL A 55 -5.16 -4.82 -1.39
N ARG A 56 -6.42 -5.27 -1.30
CA ARG A 56 -6.90 -6.04 -0.14
C ARG A 56 -6.12 -7.33 0.06
N GLU A 57 -5.85 -8.08 -1.01
CA GLU A 57 -5.09 -9.32 -0.97
C GLU A 57 -3.69 -9.09 -0.38
N HIS A 58 -2.97 -8.06 -0.86
CA HIS A 58 -1.62 -7.77 -0.39
C HIS A 58 -1.60 -7.17 1.03
N VAL A 59 -2.63 -6.41 1.41
CA VAL A 59 -2.79 -5.92 2.79
C VAL A 59 -3.01 -7.09 3.75
N SER A 60 -3.89 -8.05 3.39
CA SER A 60 -4.14 -9.25 4.18
C SER A 60 -2.87 -10.10 4.34
N TRP A 61 -2.14 -10.32 3.24
CA TRP A 61 -0.83 -11.00 3.28
C TRP A 61 0.16 -10.28 4.20
N ALA A 62 0.26 -8.95 4.11
CA ALA A 62 1.17 -8.16 4.93
C ALA A 62 0.81 -8.22 6.42
N LEU A 63 -0.48 -8.14 6.77
CA LEU A 63 -0.94 -8.30 8.16
C LEU A 63 -0.59 -9.69 8.73
N ALA A 64 -0.60 -10.74 7.91
CA ALA A 64 -0.20 -12.07 8.32
C ALA A 64 1.30 -12.20 8.62
N GLN A 65 2.17 -11.32 8.09
CA GLN A 65 3.61 -11.32 8.41
C GLN A 65 3.92 -10.75 9.81
N HIS A 66 2.94 -10.12 10.45
CA HIS A 66 3.10 -9.46 11.75
C HIS A 66 2.42 -10.24 12.89
N GLN A 67 2.13 -11.53 12.68
CA GLN A 67 1.57 -12.45 13.68
C GLN A 67 2.65 -13.17 14.48
#